data_AF-X1FAW1-F1
#
_entry.id   AF-X1FAW1-F1
#
_cell.length_a   1.000
_cell.length_b   1.000
_cell.length_c   1.000
_cell.angle_alpha   90.00
_cell.angle_beta   90.00
_cell.angle_gamma   90.00
#
_symmetry.space_group_name_H-M   'P 1'
#
loop_
_entity.id
_entity.type
_entity.pdbx_description
1 polymer ?
#
loop_
_entity_poly.entity_id
_entity_poly.type
_entity_poly.pdbx_seq_one_letter_code
_entity_poly.pdbx_strand_id
1 'polypeptide(L)'
;MTKFFGTSGIRRVFQNYSESDVMFTPQMALEVGLSLGTYLNGKGTVVIGKDIRISALPIEYALISGLVSTGCNVKTLGIVTTPTLAMSQKFLKADCGVMITASHNTPEYIGLKIWNPSGMGYVPEQEEEIERIYNDKKFVDINWDEVGKVTEIHDINDIHISNITDRIKFDGSSLNVIVDPGNLPSIWLFIVIILIL
;
A
#
# COMPACT_ATOMS: atom_id res chain seq x y z
N MET A 1 24.51 2.77 6.39
CA MET A 1 23.10 2.43 6.59
C MET A 1 22.31 3.20 5.54
N THR A 2 21.71 2.51 4.57
CA THR A 2 20.80 3.12 3.61
C THR A 2 19.56 3.60 4.36
N LYS A 3 19.30 4.91 4.29
CA LYS A 3 18.05 5.53 4.74
C LYS A 3 17.20 5.83 3.51
N PHE A 4 15.97 5.35 3.49
CA PHE A 4 15.05 5.46 2.35
C PHE A 4 13.63 5.89 2.70
N PHE A 5 13.20 5.78 3.96
CA PHE A 5 11.99 6.46 4.41
C PHE A 5 12.25 7.97 4.52
N GLY A 6 11.33 8.74 3.93
CA GLY A 6 11.27 10.19 4.09
C GLY A 6 10.15 10.58 5.03
N THR A 7 9.67 11.82 4.91
CA THR A 7 8.59 12.35 5.77
C THR A 7 7.24 11.64 5.62
N SER A 8 7.03 10.87 4.55
CA SER A 8 5.80 10.13 4.32
C SER A 8 6.07 8.96 3.38
N GLY A 9 6.63 7.90 3.95
CA GLY A 9 7.02 6.71 3.21
C GLY A 9 8.26 6.91 2.34
N ILE A 10 8.50 5.93 1.47
CA ILE A 10 9.54 5.95 0.46
C ILE A 10 9.00 6.67 -0.77
N ARG A 11 9.77 7.60 -1.34
CA ARG A 11 9.45 8.23 -2.65
C ARG A 11 10.72 8.44 -3.45
N ARG A 12 10.86 7.74 -4.56
CA ARG A 12 12.03 7.83 -5.45
C ARG A 12 11.58 7.67 -6.91
N VAL A 13 12.42 8.06 -7.85
CA VAL A 13 12.16 7.82 -9.28
C VAL A 13 12.28 6.31 -9.55
N PHE A 14 11.34 5.77 -10.34
CA PHE A 14 11.38 4.37 -10.74
C PHE A 14 12.57 4.08 -11.65
N GLN A 15 13.25 2.96 -11.43
CA GLN A 15 14.23 2.40 -12.35
C GLN A 15 14.08 0.87 -12.35
N ASN A 16 14.24 0.23 -13.51
CA ASN A 16 14.15 -1.23 -13.61
C ASN A 16 15.29 -1.94 -12.86
N TYR A 17 16.48 -1.34 -12.83
CA TYR A 17 17.67 -1.84 -12.14
C TYR A 17 18.56 -0.69 -11.71
N SER A 18 19.16 -0.79 -10.53
CA SER A 18 20.14 0.14 -10.01
C SER A 18 21.09 -0.60 -9.08
N GLU A 19 22.37 -0.27 -9.12
CA GLU A 19 23.38 -0.78 -8.18
C GLU A 19 23.33 -0.06 -6.82
N SER A 20 22.45 0.95 -6.68
CA SER A 20 22.36 1.78 -5.47
C SER A 20 20.93 1.94 -4.98
N ASP A 21 20.83 2.22 -3.67
CA ASP A 21 19.66 2.68 -2.92
C ASP A 21 18.89 3.88 -3.46
N VAL A 22 19.43 4.60 -4.47
CA VAL A 22 18.98 5.97 -4.81
C VAL A 22 17.64 5.97 -5.56
N MET A 23 17.43 4.99 -6.43
CA MET A 23 16.20 4.85 -7.23
C MET A 23 15.29 3.77 -6.65
N PHE A 24 13.99 3.83 -6.98
CA PHE A 24 13.06 2.78 -6.59
C PHE A 24 13.08 1.65 -7.62
N THR A 25 13.55 0.47 -7.23
CA THR A 25 13.65 -0.69 -8.11
C THR A 25 12.77 -1.84 -7.63
N PRO A 26 12.42 -2.81 -8.49
CA PRO A 26 11.77 -4.05 -8.05
C PRO A 26 12.61 -4.80 -7.01
N GLN A 27 13.94 -4.80 -7.13
CA GLN A 27 14.83 -5.41 -6.14
C GLN A 27 14.67 -4.76 -4.75
N MET A 28 14.63 -3.43 -4.70
CA MET A 28 14.38 -2.70 -3.45
C MET A 28 13.02 -3.05 -2.86
N ALA A 29 11.97 -3.15 -3.69
CA ALA A 29 10.62 -3.52 -3.25
C ALA A 29 10.56 -4.95 -2.68
N LEU A 30 11.26 -5.91 -3.30
CA LEU A 30 11.43 -7.27 -2.78
C LEU A 30 12.06 -7.25 -1.39
N GLU A 31 13.15 -6.52 -1.22
CA GLU A 31 13.88 -6.46 0.05
C GLU A 31 13.12 -5.69 1.13
N VAL A 32 12.34 -4.66 0.77
CA VAL A 32 11.38 -4.04 1.68
C VAL A 32 10.30 -5.04 2.09
N GLY A 33 9.82 -5.87 1.17
CA GLY A 33 8.88 -6.96 1.47
C GLY A 33 9.44 -7.96 2.48
N LEU A 34 10.67 -8.44 2.27
CA LEU A 34 11.38 -9.31 3.21
C LEU A 34 11.55 -8.65 4.58
N SER A 35 11.90 -7.37 4.60
CA SER A 35 12.12 -6.60 5.83
C SER A 35 10.83 -6.40 6.62
N LEU A 36 9.74 -6.06 5.93
CA LEU A 36 8.42 -5.91 6.53
C LEU A 36 7.86 -7.24 7.04
N GLY A 37 8.02 -8.31 6.26
CA GLY A 37 7.62 -9.65 6.68
C GLY A 37 8.38 -10.13 7.92
N THR A 38 9.68 -9.83 7.97
CA THR A 38 10.52 -10.11 9.15
C THR A 38 10.10 -9.29 10.37
N TYR A 39 9.78 -8.00 10.19
CA TYR A 39 9.24 -7.15 11.25
C TYR A 39 7.94 -7.71 11.85
N LEU A 40 7.10 -8.34 11.01
CA LEU A 40 5.89 -9.04 11.43
C LEU A 40 6.14 -10.48 11.94
N ASN A 41 7.41 -10.88 12.12
CA ASN A 41 7.85 -12.21 12.53
C ASN A 41 7.35 -13.34 11.60
N GLY A 42 7.25 -13.06 10.30
CA GLY A 42 6.79 -14.02 9.29
C GLY A 42 5.32 -14.41 9.43
N LYS A 43 4.54 -13.63 10.18
CA LYS A 43 3.14 -13.92 10.49
C LYS A 43 2.24 -12.75 10.09
N GLY A 44 0.94 -13.02 10.09
CA GLY A 44 -0.08 -12.00 9.82
C GLY A 44 -0.44 -11.82 8.35
N THR A 45 -1.29 -10.83 8.12
CA THR A 45 -1.84 -10.48 6.80
C THR A 45 -1.47 -9.06 6.43
N VAL A 46 -0.79 -8.89 5.29
CA VAL A 46 -0.46 -7.59 4.71
C VAL A 46 -1.44 -7.27 3.59
N VAL A 47 -2.07 -6.10 3.64
CA VAL A 47 -2.94 -5.61 2.57
C VAL A 47 -2.16 -4.66 1.68
N ILE A 48 -2.19 -4.87 0.37
CA ILE A 48 -1.50 -4.04 -0.62
C ILE A 48 -2.51 -3.38 -1.53
N GLY A 49 -2.41 -2.05 -1.68
CA GLY A 49 -3.15 -1.27 -2.66
C GLY A 49 -2.20 -0.39 -3.47
N LYS A 50 -2.62 0.01 -4.67
CA LYS A 50 -1.82 0.87 -5.55
C LYS A 50 -2.63 2.00 -6.16
N ASP A 51 -1.94 3.06 -6.57
CA ASP A 51 -2.51 4.05 -7.47
C ASP A 51 -2.34 3.62 -8.94
N ILE A 52 -2.66 4.51 -9.89
CA ILE A 52 -2.67 4.22 -11.33
C ILE A 52 -1.28 4.22 -11.98
N ARG A 53 -0.18 4.41 -11.24
CA ARG A 53 1.16 4.51 -11.83
C ARG A 53 1.54 3.21 -12.53
N ILE A 54 1.99 3.31 -13.78
CA ILE A 54 2.42 2.15 -14.57
C ILE A 54 3.57 1.38 -13.92
N SER A 55 4.45 2.09 -13.19
CA SER A 55 5.56 1.51 -12.45
C SER A 55 5.13 0.73 -11.21
N ALA A 56 3.87 0.85 -10.77
CA ALA A 56 3.38 0.13 -9.60
C ALA A 56 3.33 -1.39 -9.81
N LEU A 57 3.11 -1.86 -11.05
CA LEU A 57 2.95 -3.29 -11.33
C LEU A 57 4.18 -4.15 -10.97
N PRO A 58 5.39 -3.87 -11.49
CA PRO A 58 6.57 -4.65 -11.10
C PRO A 58 6.92 -4.49 -9.62
N ILE A 59 6.64 -3.32 -9.02
CA ILE A 59 6.85 -3.07 -7.59
C ILE A 59 5.92 -3.93 -6.72
N GLU A 60 4.65 -4.01 -7.09
CA GLU A 60 3.65 -4.83 -6.39
C GLU A 60 4.07 -6.30 -6.36
N TYR A 61 4.40 -6.88 -7.53
CA TYR A 61 4.82 -8.28 -7.59
C TYR A 61 6.10 -8.57 -6.79
N ALA A 62 7.08 -7.67 -6.85
CA ALA A 62 8.31 -7.83 -6.08
C ALA A 62 8.04 -7.75 -4.56
N LEU A 63 7.24 -6.78 -4.14
CA LEU A 63 6.84 -6.62 -2.73
C LEU A 63 6.06 -7.85 -2.24
N ILE A 64 5.11 -8.37 -3.04
CA ILE A 64 4.36 -9.59 -2.74
C ILE A 64 5.33 -10.77 -2.57
N SER A 65 6.26 -10.95 -3.51
CA SER A 65 7.24 -12.04 -3.46
C SER A 65 8.06 -12.01 -2.16
N GLY A 66 8.50 -10.82 -1.74
CA GLY A 66 9.25 -10.64 -0.50
C GLY A 66 8.41 -10.98 0.73
N LEU A 67 7.14 -10.56 0.76
CA LEU A 67 6.25 -10.82 1.89
C LEU A 67 5.83 -12.29 2.02
N VAL A 68 5.45 -12.94 0.92
CA VAL A 68 4.98 -14.33 1.00
C VAL A 68 6.13 -15.30 1.27
N SER A 69 7.36 -14.98 0.84
CA SER A 69 8.55 -15.78 1.14
C SER A 69 8.98 -15.71 2.61
N THR A 70 8.47 -14.76 3.41
CA THR A 70 8.64 -14.75 4.87
C THR A 70 7.52 -15.45 5.62
N GLY A 71 6.50 -15.96 4.92
CA GLY A 71 5.32 -16.61 5.54
C GLY A 71 4.13 -15.68 5.80
N CYS A 72 4.24 -14.39 5.51
CA CYS A 72 3.12 -13.46 5.63
C CYS A 72 2.09 -13.72 4.53
N ASN A 73 0.80 -13.68 4.86
CA ASN A 73 -0.26 -13.68 3.86
C ASN A 73 -0.40 -12.28 3.25
N VAL A 74 -0.76 -12.21 1.97
CA VAL A 74 -1.00 -10.96 1.27
C VAL A 74 -2.42 -10.90 0.72
N LYS A 75 -3.08 -9.77 0.93
CA LYS A 75 -4.35 -9.43 0.28
C LYS A 75 -4.13 -8.25 -0.66
N THR A 76 -4.36 -8.43 -1.96
CA THR A 76 -4.24 -7.34 -2.95
C THR A 76 -5.61 -6.70 -3.16
N LEU A 77 -5.64 -5.36 -3.17
CA LEU A 77 -6.85 -4.57 -3.39
C LEU A 77 -6.96 -4.05 -4.83
N GLY A 78 -5.90 -4.18 -5.62
CA GLY A 78 -5.76 -3.50 -6.89
C GLY A 78 -5.69 -1.98 -6.73
N ILE A 79 -6.38 -1.27 -7.62
CA ILE A 79 -6.37 0.20 -7.66
C ILE A 79 -7.35 0.75 -6.62
N VAL A 80 -6.82 1.47 -5.64
CA VAL A 80 -7.60 2.06 -4.53
C VAL A 80 -7.09 3.45 -4.16
N THR A 81 -7.89 4.21 -3.41
CA THR A 81 -7.38 5.45 -2.80
C THR A 81 -6.63 5.15 -1.50
N THR A 82 -5.71 6.03 -1.10
CA THR A 82 -4.99 5.89 0.18
C THR A 82 -5.94 5.79 1.40
N PRO A 83 -7.04 6.57 1.49
CA PRO A 83 -8.01 6.39 2.56
C PRO A 83 -8.74 5.03 2.50
N THR A 84 -8.99 4.48 1.30
CA THR A 84 -9.55 3.13 1.15
C THR A 84 -8.61 2.08 1.74
N LEU A 85 -7.31 2.16 1.45
CA LEU A 85 -6.32 1.28 2.05
C LEU A 85 -6.29 1.41 3.58
N ALA A 86 -6.28 2.63 4.10
CA ALA A 86 -6.26 2.88 5.54
C ALA A 86 -7.51 2.30 6.24
N MET A 87 -8.69 2.48 5.63
CA MET A 87 -9.94 1.90 6.13
C MET A 87 -9.93 0.37 6.06
N SER A 88 -9.39 -0.20 4.98
CA SER A 88 -9.40 -1.64 4.73
C SER A 88 -8.70 -2.47 5.82
N GLN A 89 -7.75 -1.87 6.54
CA GLN A 89 -7.01 -2.54 7.62
C GLN A 89 -7.96 -3.18 8.64
N LYS A 90 -8.96 -2.41 9.09
CA LYS A 90 -9.96 -2.88 10.06
C LYS A 90 -10.93 -3.89 9.44
N PHE A 91 -11.38 -3.65 8.21
CA PHE A 91 -12.37 -4.51 7.53
C PHE A 91 -11.80 -5.90 7.22
N LEU A 92 -10.56 -5.94 6.75
CA LEU A 92 -9.90 -7.16 6.32
C LEU A 92 -9.09 -7.84 7.44
N LYS A 93 -9.13 -7.27 8.67
CA LYS A 93 -8.34 -7.69 9.83
C LYS A 93 -6.87 -7.86 9.49
N ALA A 94 -6.32 -6.85 8.83
CA ALA A 94 -4.93 -6.84 8.40
C ALA A 94 -4.01 -6.36 9.52
N ASP A 95 -2.81 -6.92 9.56
CA ASP A 95 -1.75 -6.58 10.51
C ASP A 95 -0.88 -5.43 9.98
N CYS A 96 -0.89 -5.21 8.67
CA CYS A 96 -0.15 -4.15 8.01
C CYS A 96 -0.78 -3.79 6.66
N GLY A 97 -0.72 -2.51 6.29
CA GLY A 97 -1.11 -2.02 4.97
C GLY A 97 0.07 -1.42 4.22
N VAL A 98 0.15 -1.63 2.91
CA VAL A 98 1.13 -0.96 2.05
C VAL A 98 0.43 -0.29 0.86
N MET A 99 0.61 1.03 0.74
CA MET A 99 0.17 1.79 -0.44
C MET A 99 1.35 1.99 -1.38
N ILE A 100 1.23 1.49 -2.60
CA ILE A 100 2.16 1.77 -3.69
C ILE A 100 1.72 3.07 -4.35
N THR A 101 2.41 4.17 -4.02
CA THR A 101 2.07 5.50 -4.50
C THR A 101 3.23 6.48 -4.28
N ALA A 102 3.32 7.50 -5.13
CA ALA A 102 4.06 8.73 -4.84
C ALA A 102 3.13 9.94 -4.64
N SER A 103 1.85 9.73 -4.38
CA SER A 103 0.85 10.78 -4.15
C SER A 103 0.83 11.78 -5.32
N HIS A 104 1.17 13.04 -5.08
CA HIS A 104 1.12 14.15 -6.04
C HIS A 104 2.41 14.32 -6.86
N ASN A 105 3.45 13.52 -6.62
CA ASN A 105 4.68 13.59 -7.39
C ASN A 105 4.44 13.30 -8.89
N THR A 106 5.36 13.76 -9.73
CA THR A 106 5.34 13.51 -11.18
C THR A 106 5.33 12.00 -11.50
N PRO A 107 4.87 11.58 -12.70
CA PRO A 107 4.58 10.17 -13.02
C PRO A 107 5.76 9.21 -12.86
N GLU A 108 6.99 9.69 -13.04
CA GLU A 108 8.23 8.92 -12.91
C GLU A 108 8.54 8.51 -11.46
N TYR A 109 7.94 9.17 -10.47
CA TYR A 109 8.08 8.78 -9.07
C TYR A 109 7.20 7.57 -8.73
N ILE A 110 7.70 6.73 -7.85
CA ILE A 110 6.96 5.65 -7.20
C ILE A 110 7.43 5.54 -5.74
N GLY A 111 6.69 4.80 -4.93
CA GLY A 111 6.94 4.79 -3.51
C GLY A 111 6.07 3.81 -2.76
N LEU A 112 6.39 3.64 -1.48
CA LEU A 112 5.64 2.83 -0.54
C LEU A 112 5.32 3.68 0.68
N LYS A 113 4.09 3.58 1.17
CA LYS A 113 3.71 4.05 2.49
C LYS A 113 3.18 2.86 3.28
N ILE A 114 3.42 2.81 4.59
CA ILE A 114 3.06 1.66 5.42
C ILE A 114 2.07 2.09 6.50
N TRP A 115 1.08 1.24 6.78
CA TRP A 115 -0.02 1.47 7.71
C TRP A 115 -0.06 0.42 8.80
N ASN A 116 -0.35 0.89 10.01
CA ASN A 116 -0.72 0.09 11.16
C ASN A 116 -2.17 -0.43 11.04
N PRO A 117 -2.54 -1.49 11.79
CA PRO A 117 -3.91 -2.01 11.85
C PRO A 117 -4.96 -0.95 12.25
N SER A 118 -4.53 0.09 12.96
CA SER A 118 -5.35 1.24 13.36
C SER A 118 -5.77 2.14 12.18
N GLY A 119 -5.17 1.97 11.01
CA GLY A 119 -5.35 2.88 9.87
C GLY A 119 -4.45 4.13 9.92
N MET A 120 -3.53 4.22 10.89
CA MET A 120 -2.49 5.25 10.93
C MET A 120 -1.24 4.81 10.18
N GLY A 121 -0.49 5.76 9.61
CA GLY A 121 0.82 5.46 9.03
C GLY A 121 1.81 4.94 10.08
N TYR A 122 2.86 4.26 9.64
CA TYR A 122 3.98 3.91 10.50
C TYR A 122 4.66 5.17 11.05
N VAL A 123 5.08 5.11 12.32
CA VAL A 123 5.87 6.18 12.95
C VAL A 123 7.36 6.00 12.61
N PRO A 124 8.20 7.05 12.74
CA PRO A 124 9.61 6.99 12.37
C PRO A 124 10.36 5.81 12.99
N GLU A 125 10.06 5.45 14.23
CA GLU A 125 10.72 4.33 14.92
C GLU A 125 10.41 2.98 14.26
N GLN A 126 9.21 2.81 13.70
CA GLN A 126 8.84 1.62 12.94
C GLN A 126 9.55 1.60 11.58
N GLU A 127 9.60 2.74 10.90
CA GLU A 127 10.30 2.90 9.62
C GLU A 127 11.81 2.62 9.76
N GLU A 128 12.43 3.11 10.83
CA GLU A 128 13.85 2.87 11.16
C GLU A 128 14.14 1.39 11.44
N GLU A 129 13.22 0.67 12.06
CA GLU A 129 13.38 -0.77 12.26
C GLU A 129 13.31 -1.56 10.95
N ILE A 130 12.42 -1.16 10.02
CA ILE A 130 12.40 -1.74 8.67
C ILE A 130 13.73 -1.47 7.94
N GLU A 131 14.26 -0.25 8.03
CA GLU A 131 15.57 0.09 7.44
C GLU A 131 16.69 -0.73 8.08
N ARG A 132 16.67 -0.94 9.39
CA ARG A 132 17.67 -1.74 10.09
C ARG A 132 17.67 -3.17 9.55
N ILE A 133 16.50 -3.81 9.45
CA ILE A 133 16.37 -5.17 8.89
C ILE A 133 16.84 -5.21 7.44
N TYR A 134 16.44 -4.21 6.63
CA TYR A 134 16.88 -4.08 5.24
C TYR A 134 18.39 -4.01 5.10
N ASN A 135 19.05 -3.24 5.96
CA ASN A 135 20.51 -3.06 5.91
C ASN A 135 21.25 -4.30 6.43
N ASP A 136 20.77 -4.91 7.50
CA ASP A 136 21.39 -6.08 8.11
C ASP A 136 21.22 -7.35 7.26
N LYS A 137 20.24 -7.36 6.35
CA LYS A 137 19.83 -8.55 5.55
C LYS A 137 19.52 -9.77 6.42
N LYS A 138 19.07 -9.52 7.66
CA LYS A 138 18.67 -10.56 8.62
C LYS A 138 17.18 -10.79 8.51
N PHE A 139 16.79 -11.58 7.53
CA PHE A 139 15.39 -11.92 7.30
C PHE A 139 14.98 -13.12 8.15
N VAL A 140 13.68 -13.22 8.45
CA VAL A 140 13.11 -14.40 9.11
C VAL A 140 13.32 -15.64 8.23
N ASP A 141 13.69 -16.75 8.85
CA ASP A 141 13.83 -18.05 8.20
C ASP A 141 12.53 -18.84 8.39
N ILE A 142 12.06 -19.49 7.32
CA ILE A 142 10.83 -20.28 7.32
C ILE A 142 11.07 -21.61 6.61
N ASN A 143 10.24 -22.61 6.93
CA ASN A 143 10.24 -23.86 6.17
C ASN A 143 9.56 -23.66 4.80
N TRP A 144 9.91 -24.53 3.84
CA TRP A 144 9.41 -24.45 2.47
C TRP A 144 7.87 -24.55 2.36
N ASP A 145 7.20 -25.13 3.34
CA ASP A 145 5.75 -25.32 3.44
C ASP A 145 5.04 -24.23 4.26
N GLU A 146 5.78 -23.24 4.77
CA GLU A 146 5.25 -22.09 5.52
C GLU A 146 5.07 -20.84 4.66
N VAL A 147 5.27 -20.94 3.33
CA VAL A 147 5.09 -19.83 2.39
C VAL A 147 3.67 -19.27 2.46
N GLY A 148 3.57 -17.94 2.52
CA GLY A 148 2.31 -17.22 2.61
C GLY A 148 1.44 -17.32 1.36
N LYS A 149 0.16 -16.98 1.50
CA LYS A 149 -0.81 -17.00 0.39
C LYS A 149 -1.12 -15.60 -0.11
N VAL A 150 -1.43 -15.49 -1.40
CA VAL A 150 -1.96 -14.26 -2.00
C VAL A 150 -3.45 -14.42 -2.24
N THR A 151 -4.26 -13.42 -1.89
CA THR A 151 -5.70 -13.38 -2.14
C THR A 151 -6.08 -12.02 -2.72
N GLU A 152 -6.84 -12.02 -3.82
CA GLU A 152 -7.36 -10.78 -4.41
C GLU A 152 -8.69 -10.39 -3.75
N ILE A 153 -8.86 -9.10 -3.46
CA ILE A 153 -10.06 -8.51 -2.87
C ILE A 153 -10.62 -7.48 -3.84
N HIS A 154 -11.89 -7.64 -4.23
CA HIS A 154 -12.48 -6.83 -5.31
C HIS A 154 -13.54 -5.82 -4.85
N ASP A 155 -14.10 -5.98 -3.65
CA ASP A 155 -15.27 -5.22 -3.16
C ASP A 155 -14.92 -4.06 -2.21
N ILE A 156 -13.64 -3.82 -1.94
CA ILE A 156 -13.22 -2.87 -0.90
C ILE A 156 -13.57 -1.41 -1.20
N ASN A 157 -13.60 -1.03 -2.49
CA ASN A 157 -13.99 0.31 -2.91
C ASN A 157 -15.49 0.55 -2.64
N ASP A 158 -16.34 -0.44 -2.93
CA ASP A 158 -17.79 -0.35 -2.68
C ASP A 158 -18.08 -0.27 -1.18
N ILE A 159 -17.37 -1.07 -0.37
CA ILE A 159 -17.45 -1.01 1.10
C ILE A 159 -17.10 0.40 1.59
N HIS A 160 -16.07 1.04 1.02
CA HIS A 160 -15.67 2.39 1.41
C HIS A 160 -16.72 3.43 1.03
N ILE A 161 -17.28 3.35 -0.17
CA ILE A 161 -18.38 4.23 -0.63
C ILE A 161 -19.59 4.10 0.30
N SER A 162 -20.01 2.87 0.63
CA SER A 162 -21.09 2.63 1.60
C SER A 162 -20.78 3.28 2.94
N ASN A 163 -19.57 3.09 3.47
CA ASN A 163 -19.18 3.64 4.77
C ASN A 163 -19.27 5.18 4.84
N ILE A 164 -18.97 5.86 3.73
CA ILE A 164 -19.09 7.31 3.63
C ILE A 164 -20.56 7.70 3.51
N THR A 165 -21.29 7.11 2.56
CA THR A 165 -22.68 7.47 2.24
C THR A 165 -23.64 7.19 3.41
N ASP A 166 -23.44 6.10 4.16
CA ASP A 166 -24.24 5.75 5.35
C ASP A 166 -24.13 6.78 6.49
N ARG A 167 -23.11 7.65 6.47
CA ARG A 167 -22.88 8.71 7.47
C ARG A 167 -23.41 10.07 7.04
N ILE A 168 -23.82 10.20 5.78
CA ILE A 168 -24.28 11.47 5.22
C ILE A 168 -25.80 11.48 5.27
N LYS A 169 -26.36 12.58 5.80
CA LYS A 169 -27.78 12.89 5.65
C LYS A 169 -27.92 13.89 4.52
N PHE A 170 -28.52 13.46 3.43
CA PHE A 170 -28.81 14.31 2.28
C PHE A 170 -30.32 14.40 2.09
N ASP A 171 -30.81 15.60 1.81
CA ASP A 171 -32.24 15.88 1.70
C ASP A 171 -32.79 15.70 0.27
N GLY A 172 -31.94 15.28 -0.67
CA GLY A 172 -32.30 15.09 -2.08
C GLY A 172 -32.42 16.41 -2.86
N SER A 173 -31.93 17.52 -2.31
CA SER A 173 -31.91 18.81 -3.02
C SER A 173 -30.97 18.75 -4.23
N SER A 174 -31.35 19.40 -5.33
CA SER A 174 -30.48 19.40 -6.53
C SER A 174 -29.18 20.17 -6.27
N LEU A 175 -28.04 19.49 -6.46
CA LEU A 175 -26.71 20.10 -6.43
C LEU A 175 -26.08 20.11 -7.83
N ASN A 176 -25.39 21.20 -8.15
CA ASN A 176 -24.49 21.27 -9.31
C ASN A 176 -23.06 21.17 -8.79
N VAL A 177 -22.42 20.02 -9.01
CA VAL A 177 -21.06 19.73 -8.52
C VAL A 177 -20.12 19.49 -9.69
N ILE A 178 -18.94 20.10 -9.64
CA ILE A 178 -17.82 19.83 -10.56
C ILE A 178 -16.71 19.17 -9.76
N VAL A 179 -16.16 18.06 -10.26
CA VAL A 179 -15.04 17.35 -9.64
C VAL A 179 -13.90 17.20 -10.62
N ASP A 180 -12.70 17.54 -10.17
CA ASP A 180 -11.44 17.15 -10.81
C ASP A 180 -10.74 16.11 -9.93
N PRO A 181 -10.72 14.83 -10.34
CA PRO A 181 -10.06 13.76 -9.59
C PRO A 181 -8.55 13.69 -9.85
N GLY A 182 -7.95 14.61 -10.63
CA GLY A 182 -6.52 14.66 -10.91
C GLY A 182 -5.99 13.43 -11.66
N ASN A 183 -6.85 12.77 -12.46
CA ASN A 183 -6.59 11.48 -13.09
C ASN A 183 -6.20 10.36 -12.10
N LEU A 184 -6.58 10.45 -10.83
CA LEU A 184 -6.25 9.47 -9.78
C LEU A 184 -7.38 8.44 -9.55
N PRO A 185 -7.12 7.35 -8.80
CA PRO A 185 -8.13 6.34 -8.45
C PRO A 185 -9.42 6.88 -7.82
N SER A 186 -9.34 8.09 -7.25
CA SER A 186 -10.46 8.76 -6.60
C SER A 186 -11.62 9.07 -7.54
N ILE A 187 -11.43 9.04 -8.87
CA ILE A 187 -12.52 9.22 -9.84
C ILE A 187 -13.70 8.28 -9.59
N TRP A 188 -13.44 7.01 -9.28
CA TRP A 188 -14.48 6.02 -8.99
C TRP A 188 -15.22 6.33 -7.69
N LEU A 189 -14.47 6.76 -6.66
CA LEU A 189 -15.05 7.09 -5.37
C LEU A 189 -15.93 8.34 -5.45
N PHE A 190 -15.44 9.40 -6.11
CA PHE A 190 -16.15 10.68 -6.20
C PHE A 190 -17.37 10.63 -7.09
N ILE A 191 -17.28 9.97 -8.26
CA ILE A 191 -18.43 9.86 -9.17
C ILE A 191 -19.57 9.11 -8.50
N VAL A 192 -19.28 7.98 -7.84
CA VAL A 192 -20.33 7.18 -7.22
C VAL A 192 -20.96 7.91 -6.03
N ILE A 193 -20.16 8.57 -5.18
CA ILE A 193 -20.71 9.34 -4.04
C ILE A 193 -21.61 10.47 -4.54
N ILE A 194 -21.23 11.20 -5.58
CA ILE A 194 -22.04 12.30 -6.13
C ILE A 194 -23.32 11.79 -6.80
N LEU A 195 -23.30 10.61 -7.42
CA LEU A 195 -24.51 10.03 -8.02
C LEU A 195 -25.51 9.48 -7.00
N ILE A 196 -25.05 9.16 -5.78
CA ILE A 196 -25.89 8.62 -4.69
C ILE A 196 -26.48 9.74 -3.83
N LEU A 197 -25.82 10.90 -3.77
CA LEU A 197 -26.32 12.12 -3.12
C LEU A 197 -27.27 12.85 -4.07
#